data_AF-A0A1H9PKQ2-F1
#
_entry.id   AF-A0A1H9PKQ2-F1
#
_cell.length_a   1.000
_cell.length_b   1.000
_cell.length_c   1.000
_cell.angle_alpha   90.00
_cell.angle_beta   90.00
_cell.angle_gamma   90.00
#
_symmetry.space_group_name_H-M   'P 1'
#
loop_
_entity.id
_entity.type
_entity.pdbx_description
1 polymer ?
#
loop_
_entity_poly.entity_id
_entity_poly.type
_entity_poly.pdbx_seq_one_letter_code
_entity_poly.pdbx_strand_id
1 'polypeptide(L)'
;MRPSAMRMPYLIAAILVAAAVPAAGSGKPPARWATGTPLIGEAVALTQWDMAENRAQCAPLALLSDGGVRGKARPAAFGGGWAVAFDVPGVRSAYGFAGTGLLPQDAQPSGWQRDRLTQQWPHMRDLTALPAPAFAGYGVVGAEPYPADNRAGKGLHSLAYMRIEGQRCTYNVWSRISRAHLETLLDNLRLLR
;
A
#
# COMPACT_ATOMS: atom_id res chain seq x y z
N MET A 1 61.13 7.11 -47.85
CA MET A 1 61.53 6.72 -46.49
C MET A 1 60.87 5.39 -46.18
N ARG A 2 61.69 4.36 -45.93
CA ARG A 2 61.29 2.99 -45.57
C ARG A 2 60.98 2.90 -44.06
N PRO A 3 60.28 1.83 -43.64
CA PRO A 3 59.56 1.70 -42.37
C PRO A 3 60.42 1.06 -41.27
N SER A 4 60.01 1.15 -40.00
CA SER A 4 60.17 0.06 -39.00
C SER A 4 59.74 0.46 -37.59
N ALA A 5 59.43 -0.59 -36.83
CA ALA A 5 59.39 -0.71 -35.37
C ALA A 5 58.07 -0.24 -34.70
N MET A 6 57.42 -0.99 -33.82
CA MET A 6 57.66 -2.35 -33.31
C MET A 6 56.37 -2.82 -32.64
N ARG A 7 56.02 -4.09 -32.81
CA ARG A 7 55.00 -4.76 -32.00
C ARG A 7 55.52 -4.89 -30.56
N MET A 8 54.68 -4.59 -29.57
CA MET A 8 54.93 -4.93 -28.17
C MET A 8 53.62 -5.47 -27.57
N PRO A 9 53.52 -6.78 -27.26
CA PRO A 9 52.32 -7.35 -26.69
C PRO A 9 52.29 -7.08 -25.18
N TYR A 10 51.40 -6.20 -24.73
CA TYR A 10 51.07 -6.12 -23.30
C TYR A 10 50.14 -7.29 -22.97
N LEU A 11 50.71 -8.34 -22.39
CA LEU A 11 50.00 -9.33 -21.60
C LEU A 11 49.37 -8.62 -20.39
N ILE A 12 48.09 -8.31 -20.48
CA ILE A 12 47.29 -7.91 -19.32
C ILE A 12 46.80 -9.20 -18.67
N ALA A 13 47.46 -9.60 -17.58
CA ALA A 13 46.98 -10.65 -16.70
C ALA A 13 45.67 -10.17 -16.04
N ALA A 14 44.55 -10.79 -16.39
CA ALA A 14 43.27 -10.57 -15.73
C ALA A 14 43.32 -11.20 -14.33
N ILE A 15 43.54 -10.36 -13.32
CA ILE A 15 43.34 -10.74 -11.92
C ILE A 15 41.82 -10.79 -11.69
N LEU A 16 41.28 -12.01 -11.63
CA LEU A 16 39.92 -12.27 -11.14
C LEU A 16 39.89 -12.02 -9.63
N VAL A 17 39.43 -10.84 -9.21
CA VAL A 17 39.00 -10.62 -7.84
C VAL A 17 37.60 -11.23 -7.70
N ALA A 18 37.50 -12.40 -7.07
CA ALA A 18 36.23 -12.96 -6.66
C ALA A 18 35.65 -12.08 -5.53
N ALA A 19 34.70 -11.21 -5.87
CA ALA A 19 33.92 -10.50 -4.88
C ALA A 19 33.04 -11.53 -4.14
N ALA A 20 33.29 -11.73 -2.85
CA ALA A 20 32.43 -12.54 -1.99
C ALA A 20 31.05 -11.87 -1.89
N VAL A 21 30.03 -12.55 -2.37
CA VAL A 21 28.63 -12.14 -2.23
C VAL A 21 28.28 -12.23 -0.73
N PRO A 22 27.78 -11.17 -0.07
CA PRO A 22 27.36 -11.28 1.31
C PRO A 22 26.20 -12.27 1.40
N ALA A 23 26.30 -13.23 2.31
CA ALA A 23 25.21 -14.14 2.61
C ALA A 23 23.97 -13.34 3.03
N ALA A 24 22.86 -13.59 2.35
CA ALA A 24 21.57 -13.00 2.65
C ALA A 24 21.24 -13.28 4.12
N GLY A 25 21.02 -12.20 4.88
CA GLY A 25 20.60 -12.28 6.27
C GLY A 25 19.34 -13.12 6.42
N SER A 26 19.31 -13.90 7.49
CA SER A 26 18.18 -14.72 7.96
C SER A 26 16.99 -13.84 8.37
N GLY A 27 16.34 -13.24 7.37
CA GLY A 27 15.03 -12.63 7.54
C GLY A 27 13.99 -13.73 7.69
N LYS A 28 13.36 -13.81 8.87
CA LYS A 28 12.16 -14.63 9.09
C LYS A 28 11.15 -14.32 7.97
N PRO A 29 10.67 -15.30 7.20
CA PRO A 29 9.64 -15.05 6.20
C PRO A 29 8.46 -14.35 6.87
N PRO A 30 7.82 -13.35 6.23
CA PRO A 30 6.61 -12.76 6.78
C PRO A 30 5.63 -13.89 7.07
N ALA A 31 5.04 -13.86 8.27
CA ALA A 31 4.12 -14.90 8.72
C ALA A 31 3.05 -15.12 7.64
N ARG A 32 3.09 -16.28 6.98
CA ARG A 32 2.00 -16.71 6.11
C ARG A 32 0.81 -16.95 7.03
N TRP A 33 -0.19 -16.08 6.97
CA TRP A 33 -1.42 -16.28 7.74
C TRP A 33 -2.05 -17.60 7.32
N ALA A 34 -2.58 -18.34 8.29
CA ALA A 34 -3.24 -19.60 8.03
C ALA A 34 -4.38 -19.37 7.02
N THR A 35 -4.34 -20.09 5.91
CA THR A 35 -5.46 -20.21 4.98
C THR A 35 -6.72 -20.56 5.77
N GLY A 36 -7.75 -19.71 5.72
CA GLY A 36 -9.02 -19.94 6.40
C GLY A 36 -9.36 -19.00 7.57
N THR A 37 -8.54 -18.00 7.90
CA THR A 37 -8.97 -16.96 8.86
C THR A 37 -10.04 -16.07 8.21
N PRO A 38 -11.26 -15.95 8.78
CA PRO A 38 -12.29 -15.07 8.21
C PRO A 38 -11.82 -13.62 8.19
N LEU A 39 -11.90 -12.98 7.02
CA LEU A 39 -11.53 -11.59 6.86
C LEU A 39 -12.76 -10.67 6.98
N ILE A 40 -12.60 -9.59 7.73
CA ILE A 40 -13.63 -8.60 7.98
C ILE A 40 -13.90 -7.81 6.70
N GLY A 41 -15.17 -7.84 6.27
CA GLY A 41 -15.65 -7.15 5.07
C GLY A 41 -15.39 -7.87 3.75
N GLU A 42 -14.79 -9.07 3.77
CA GLU A 42 -14.40 -9.82 2.57
C GLU A 42 -15.57 -10.07 1.61
N ALA A 43 -16.69 -10.59 2.09
CA ALA A 43 -17.85 -10.86 1.25
C ALA A 43 -18.36 -9.60 0.53
N VAL A 44 -18.43 -8.48 1.25
CA VAL A 44 -18.86 -7.19 0.68
C VAL A 44 -17.82 -6.68 -0.34
N ALA A 45 -16.53 -6.80 -0.02
CA ALA A 45 -15.46 -6.39 -0.91
C ALA A 45 -15.49 -7.17 -2.22
N LEU A 46 -15.62 -8.50 -2.16
CA LEU A 46 -15.71 -9.36 -3.35
C LEU A 46 -16.92 -9.02 -4.22
N THR A 47 -18.10 -8.84 -3.61
CA THR A 47 -19.31 -8.46 -4.36
C THR A 47 -19.17 -7.09 -5.03
N GLN A 48 -18.62 -6.08 -4.34
CA GLN A 48 -18.46 -4.75 -4.93
C GLN A 48 -17.35 -4.71 -5.99
N TRP A 49 -16.26 -5.43 -5.76
CA TRP A 49 -15.17 -5.56 -6.72
C TRP A 49 -15.60 -6.28 -8.01
N ASP A 50 -16.43 -7.32 -7.91
CA ASP A 50 -16.90 -8.05 -9.10
C ASP A 50 -17.66 -7.15 -10.09
N MET A 51 -18.29 -6.09 -9.59
CA MET A 51 -19.01 -5.09 -10.37
C MET A 51 -18.14 -3.91 -10.84
N ALA A 52 -16.90 -3.81 -10.40
CA ALA A 52 -16.07 -2.63 -10.61
C ALA A 52 -15.39 -2.63 -11.98
N GLU A 53 -15.32 -1.46 -12.62
CA GLU A 53 -14.65 -1.27 -13.92
C GLU A 53 -13.15 -1.60 -13.84
N ASN A 54 -12.53 -1.33 -12.70
CA ASN A 54 -11.10 -1.56 -12.45
C ASN A 54 -10.74 -3.02 -12.06
N ARG A 55 -11.71 -3.94 -12.00
CA ARG A 55 -11.52 -5.29 -11.43
C ARG A 55 -10.43 -6.12 -12.10
N ALA A 56 -10.19 -5.91 -13.40
CA ALA A 56 -9.15 -6.61 -14.16
C ALA A 56 -7.73 -6.12 -13.83
N GLN A 57 -7.59 -5.00 -13.15
CA GLN A 57 -6.31 -4.32 -12.91
C GLN A 57 -5.97 -4.18 -11.42
N CYS A 58 -6.94 -4.44 -10.55
CA CYS A 58 -6.87 -4.13 -9.14
C CYS A 58 -7.61 -5.21 -8.36
N ALA A 59 -6.94 -5.86 -7.43
CA ALA A 59 -7.52 -6.91 -6.59
C ALA A 59 -8.28 -6.31 -5.39
N PRO A 60 -9.29 -7.02 -4.85
CA PRO A 60 -10.00 -6.55 -3.68
C PRO A 60 -9.16 -6.66 -2.40
N LEU A 61 -9.56 -5.91 -1.37
CA LEU A 61 -8.96 -5.94 -0.04
C LEU A 61 -9.97 -6.43 1.00
N ALA A 62 -9.46 -6.94 2.12
CA ALA A 62 -10.24 -7.14 3.34
C ALA A 62 -9.37 -6.91 4.57
N LEU A 63 -9.98 -6.86 5.76
CA LEU A 63 -9.28 -6.64 7.02
C LEU A 63 -9.10 -7.95 7.80
N LEU A 64 -7.89 -8.22 8.28
CA LEU A 64 -7.67 -9.26 9.29
C LEU A 64 -8.26 -8.85 10.65
N SER A 65 -8.20 -7.55 10.96
CA SER A 65 -8.69 -6.95 12.21
C SER A 65 -9.03 -5.49 11.96
N ASP A 66 -10.03 -4.98 12.66
CA ASP A 66 -10.38 -3.56 12.73
C ASP A 66 -9.99 -2.93 14.07
N GLY A 67 -9.05 -3.55 14.80
CA GLY A 67 -8.66 -3.09 16.13
C GLY A 67 -9.72 -3.33 17.21
N GLY A 68 -10.72 -4.18 16.94
CA GLY A 68 -11.78 -4.52 17.90
C GLY A 68 -12.96 -3.55 17.89
N VAL A 69 -13.03 -2.65 16.90
CA VAL A 69 -14.13 -1.69 16.73
C VAL A 69 -15.44 -2.39 16.34
N ARG A 70 -15.36 -3.52 15.63
CA ARG A 70 -16.49 -4.39 15.23
C ARG A 70 -17.60 -3.64 14.48
N GLY A 71 -17.20 -2.79 13.55
CA GLY A 71 -18.14 -2.08 12.67
C GLY A 71 -18.86 -3.02 11.71
N LYS A 72 -20.07 -2.64 11.32
CA LYS A 72 -20.89 -3.38 10.36
C LYS A 72 -20.49 -3.01 8.93
N ALA A 73 -19.95 -3.97 8.19
CA ALA A 73 -19.58 -3.80 6.78
C ALA A 73 -20.83 -3.53 5.91
N ARG A 74 -20.67 -2.63 4.95
CA ARG A 74 -21.66 -2.37 3.90
C ARG A 74 -21.01 -1.87 2.61
N PRO A 75 -21.70 -1.99 1.47
CA PRO A 75 -21.32 -1.30 0.24
C PRO A 75 -21.21 0.22 0.44
N ALA A 76 -20.24 0.82 -0.25
CA ALA A 76 -20.13 2.26 -0.40
C ALA A 76 -19.82 2.60 -1.86
N ALA A 77 -20.40 3.70 -2.35
CA ALA A 77 -20.12 4.18 -3.68
C ALA A 77 -18.73 4.83 -3.73
N PHE A 78 -17.97 4.51 -4.79
CA PHE A 78 -16.68 5.13 -5.08
C PHE A 78 -16.52 5.21 -6.60
N GLY A 79 -16.26 6.40 -7.15
CA GLY A 79 -16.27 6.61 -8.60
C GLY A 79 -15.31 5.68 -9.35
N GLY A 80 -15.83 4.93 -10.33
CA GLY A 80 -15.07 4.00 -11.19
C GLY A 80 -14.45 2.79 -10.50
N GLY A 81 -14.73 2.59 -9.20
CA GLY A 81 -14.10 1.56 -8.38
C GLY A 81 -15.09 0.87 -7.45
N TRP A 82 -14.60 0.44 -6.30
CA TRP A 82 -15.39 -0.28 -5.29
C TRP A 82 -14.98 0.18 -3.89
N ALA A 83 -15.91 0.09 -2.93
CA ALA A 83 -15.61 0.43 -1.54
C ALA A 83 -16.44 -0.36 -0.53
N VAL A 84 -15.82 -0.60 0.62
CA VAL A 84 -16.47 -1.14 1.81
C VAL A 84 -16.37 -0.10 2.91
N ALA A 85 -17.51 0.30 3.44
CA ALA A 85 -17.60 1.15 4.62
C ALA A 85 -18.10 0.33 5.81
N PHE A 86 -17.64 0.72 7.00
CA PHE A 86 -18.05 0.12 8.25
C PHE A 86 -18.75 1.16 9.10
N ASP A 87 -19.97 0.84 9.52
CA ASP A 87 -20.76 1.69 10.40
C ASP A 87 -20.63 1.20 11.85
N VAL A 88 -20.54 2.12 12.81
CA VAL A 88 -20.66 1.83 14.25
C VAL A 88 -21.87 2.59 14.82
N PRO A 89 -22.36 2.29 16.03
CA PRO A 89 -23.48 3.02 16.61
C PRO A 89 -23.28 4.54 16.56
N GLY A 90 -24.22 5.25 15.95
CA GLY A 90 -24.19 6.72 15.81
C GLY A 90 -23.20 7.26 14.76
N VAL A 91 -22.36 6.44 14.12
CA VAL A 91 -21.37 6.91 13.14
C VAL A 91 -21.39 6.04 11.89
N ARG A 92 -22.03 6.57 10.84
CA ARG A 92 -21.99 5.97 9.50
C ARG A 92 -20.62 6.21 8.85
N SER A 93 -20.12 5.22 8.12
CA SER A 93 -18.81 5.23 7.46
C SER A 93 -17.68 5.59 8.44
N ALA A 94 -17.76 5.04 9.65
CA ALA A 94 -16.78 5.26 10.71
C ALA A 94 -15.37 4.92 10.26
N TYR A 95 -15.23 3.92 9.38
CA TYR A 95 -14.00 3.60 8.69
C TYR A 95 -14.30 2.80 7.42
N GLY A 96 -13.27 2.50 6.64
CA GLY A 96 -13.39 1.64 5.48
C GLY A 96 -12.20 1.71 4.55
N PHE A 97 -12.34 1.00 3.43
CA PHE A 97 -11.33 0.92 2.38
C PHE A 97 -11.99 0.85 1.00
N ALA A 98 -11.25 1.29 -0.02
CA ALA A 98 -11.71 1.35 -1.39
C ALA A 98 -10.57 1.09 -2.37
N GLY A 99 -10.86 0.44 -3.49
CA GLY A 99 -10.05 0.53 -4.70
C GLY A 99 -10.65 1.64 -5.58
N THR A 100 -9.89 2.73 -5.80
CA THR A 100 -10.39 3.85 -6.60
C THR A 100 -10.55 3.44 -8.06
N GLY A 101 -11.40 4.14 -8.82
CA GLY A 101 -11.30 4.09 -10.28
C GLY A 101 -9.88 4.40 -10.76
N LEU A 102 -9.58 3.97 -11.98
CA LEU A 102 -8.25 4.12 -12.56
C LEU A 102 -7.99 5.58 -12.88
N LEU A 103 -6.91 6.11 -12.32
CA LEU A 103 -6.43 7.45 -12.61
C LEU A 103 -5.26 7.38 -13.59
N PRO A 104 -5.04 8.40 -14.44
CA PRO A 104 -3.89 8.44 -15.34
C PRO A 104 -2.56 8.25 -14.61
N GLN A 105 -2.44 8.78 -13.38
CA GLN A 105 -1.22 8.64 -12.59
C GLN A 105 -1.00 7.19 -12.15
N ASP A 106 -2.01 6.33 -12.09
CA ASP A 106 -1.85 4.95 -11.62
C ASP A 106 -0.98 4.09 -12.55
N ALA A 107 -0.72 4.55 -13.78
CA ALA A 107 0.23 3.94 -14.71
C ALA A 107 1.70 4.26 -14.39
N GLN A 108 1.97 5.20 -13.48
CA GLN A 108 3.33 5.60 -13.13
C GLN A 108 4.03 4.53 -12.26
N PRO A 109 5.37 4.39 -12.38
CA PRO A 109 6.14 3.42 -11.59
C PRO A 109 6.04 3.64 -10.08
N SER A 110 6.27 2.57 -9.31
CA SER A 110 6.17 2.61 -7.84
C SER A 110 7.08 3.66 -7.19
N GLY A 111 8.28 3.92 -7.72
CA GLY A 111 9.18 4.95 -7.18
C GLY A 111 8.58 6.36 -7.30
N TRP A 112 8.08 6.70 -8.49
CA TRP A 112 7.39 7.96 -8.74
C TRP A 112 6.16 8.14 -7.83
N GLN A 113 5.39 7.06 -7.64
CA GLN A 113 4.23 7.08 -6.75
C GLN A 113 4.63 7.37 -5.29
N ARG A 114 5.73 6.79 -4.82
CA ARG A 114 6.24 7.05 -3.47
C ARG A 114 6.68 8.50 -3.31
N ASP A 115 7.41 9.03 -4.28
CA ASP A 115 7.85 10.44 -4.24
C ASP A 115 6.66 11.38 -4.21
N ARG A 116 5.66 11.14 -5.07
CA ARG A 116 4.40 11.89 -5.07
C ARG A 116 3.72 11.87 -3.69
N LEU A 117 3.53 10.69 -3.11
CA LEU A 117 2.84 10.58 -1.82
C LEU A 117 3.65 11.22 -0.68
N THR A 118 4.99 11.16 -0.74
CA THR A 118 5.87 11.80 0.23
C THR A 118 5.78 13.33 0.18
N GLN A 119 5.62 13.90 -1.02
CA GLN A 119 5.41 15.34 -1.18
C GLN A 119 4.01 15.78 -0.77
N GLN A 120 3.02 14.92 -0.99
CA GLN A 120 1.61 15.24 -0.76
C GLN A 120 1.20 15.10 0.72
N TRP A 121 1.68 14.08 1.41
CA TRP A 121 1.16 13.69 2.72
C TRP A 121 2.14 13.92 3.87
N PRO A 122 1.66 14.31 5.07
CA PRO A 122 2.50 14.59 6.22
C PRO A 122 3.14 13.34 6.84
N HIS A 123 2.59 12.16 6.55
CA HIS A 123 3.11 10.90 7.04
C HIS A 123 3.18 9.85 5.93
N MET A 124 4.23 9.03 5.99
CA MET A 124 4.45 7.87 5.14
C MET A 124 4.54 6.60 5.99
N ARG A 125 4.09 5.48 5.44
CA ARG A 125 4.21 4.16 6.07
C ARG A 125 4.41 3.08 5.01
N ASP A 126 5.33 2.15 5.28
CA ASP A 126 5.46 0.90 4.52
C ASP A 126 4.52 -0.17 5.05
N LEU A 127 3.91 -0.93 4.15
CA LEU A 127 2.84 -1.88 4.47
C LEU A 127 3.33 -3.31 4.26
N THR A 128 4.02 -3.83 5.27
CA THR A 128 4.73 -5.12 5.20
C THR A 128 3.80 -6.34 5.12
N ALA A 129 2.51 -6.16 5.42
CA ALA A 129 1.50 -7.20 5.27
C ALA A 129 0.91 -7.30 3.86
N LEU A 130 1.37 -6.47 2.92
CA LEU A 130 0.93 -6.50 1.51
C LEU A 130 2.11 -6.84 0.59
N PRO A 131 1.85 -7.32 -0.64
CA PRO A 131 2.91 -7.58 -1.62
C PRO A 131 3.79 -6.34 -1.85
N ALA A 132 5.10 -6.51 -1.66
CA ALA A 132 6.04 -5.40 -1.72
C ALA A 132 6.44 -5.04 -3.16
N PRO A 133 6.75 -3.74 -3.42
CA PRO A 133 6.54 -2.61 -2.52
C PRO A 133 5.05 -2.29 -2.26
N ALA A 134 4.72 -2.00 -1.00
CA ALA A 134 3.43 -1.45 -0.63
C ALA A 134 3.61 -0.35 0.42
N PHE A 135 2.92 0.76 0.24
CA PHE A 135 3.09 1.96 1.07
C PHE A 135 1.86 2.85 1.03
N ALA A 136 1.74 3.69 2.05
CA ALA A 136 0.70 4.70 2.14
C ALA A 136 1.25 6.06 2.57
N GLY A 137 0.72 7.12 1.94
CA GLY A 137 0.77 8.49 2.44
C GLY A 137 -0.54 8.80 3.16
N TYR A 138 -0.49 9.41 4.34
CA TYR A 138 -1.70 9.64 5.15
C TYR A 138 -1.62 10.86 6.07
N GLY A 139 -2.80 11.32 6.49
CA GLY A 139 -3.01 12.52 7.30
C GLY A 139 -4.48 12.72 7.61
N VAL A 140 -4.86 13.95 7.96
CA VAL A 140 -6.26 14.38 7.96
C VAL A 140 -6.70 14.55 6.49
N VAL A 141 -7.99 14.34 6.20
CA VAL A 141 -8.57 14.57 4.87
C VAL A 141 -8.14 15.95 4.35
N GLY A 142 -7.73 16.00 3.08
CA GLY A 142 -7.07 17.17 2.49
C GLY A 142 -5.54 17.10 2.50
N ALA A 143 -4.97 16.00 2.99
CA ALA A 143 -3.54 15.84 3.22
C ALA A 143 -2.96 16.82 4.27
N GLU A 144 -3.83 17.24 5.19
CA GLU A 144 -3.48 18.13 6.28
C GLU A 144 -2.75 17.36 7.40
N PRO A 145 -1.78 18.00 8.08
CA PRO A 145 -1.17 17.43 9.27
C PRO A 145 -2.19 17.31 10.41
N TYR A 146 -1.94 16.37 11.32
CA TYR A 146 -2.69 16.34 12.58
C TYR A 146 -2.34 17.58 13.42
N PRO A 147 -3.32 18.28 14.01
CA PRO A 147 -3.06 19.43 14.88
C PRO A 147 -2.11 19.11 16.02
N ALA A 148 -1.29 20.09 16.43
CA ALA A 148 -0.26 19.89 17.45
C ALA A 148 -0.85 19.49 18.82
N ASP A 149 -2.06 19.95 19.13
CA ASP A 149 -2.85 19.64 20.32
C ASP A 149 -3.72 18.37 20.18
N ASN A 150 -3.86 17.82 18.97
CA ASN A 150 -4.56 16.56 18.69
C ASN A 150 -3.77 15.67 17.72
N ARG A 151 -2.51 15.37 18.07
CA ARG A 151 -1.64 14.50 17.26
C ARG A 151 -2.18 13.07 17.08
N ALA A 152 -3.03 12.63 18.01
CA ALA A 152 -3.71 11.33 17.95
C ALA A 152 -4.85 11.30 16.92
N GLY A 153 -5.26 12.45 16.40
CA GLY A 153 -6.34 12.59 15.42
C GLY A 153 -7.69 12.10 15.92
N LYS A 154 -7.95 12.12 17.24
CA LYS A 154 -9.21 11.63 17.81
C LYS A 154 -10.37 12.47 17.27
N GLY A 155 -11.38 11.80 16.72
CA GLY A 155 -12.55 12.44 16.12
C GLY A 155 -12.28 13.18 14.81
N LEU A 156 -11.05 13.15 14.29
CA LEU A 156 -10.72 13.70 12.98
C LEU A 156 -10.98 12.67 11.89
N HIS A 157 -11.18 13.15 10.67
CA HIS A 157 -11.29 12.31 9.50
C HIS A 157 -9.89 12.05 8.95
N SER A 158 -9.33 10.89 9.29
CA SER A 158 -8.06 10.40 8.78
C SER A 158 -8.25 9.70 7.45
N LEU A 159 -7.33 9.91 6.50
CA LEU A 159 -7.32 9.31 5.17
C LEU A 159 -5.90 8.89 4.79
N ALA A 160 -5.80 7.75 4.14
CA ALA A 160 -4.57 7.23 3.55
C ALA A 160 -4.79 6.91 2.07
N TYR A 161 -3.81 7.28 1.24
CA TYR A 161 -3.66 6.82 -0.14
C TYR A 161 -2.58 5.76 -0.18
N MET A 162 -2.92 4.58 -0.69
CA MET A 162 -2.08 3.40 -0.67
C MET A 162 -1.76 2.91 -2.08
N ARG A 163 -0.54 2.41 -2.25
CA ARG A 163 -0.05 1.68 -3.43
C ARG A 163 0.39 0.29 -3.03
N ILE A 164 0.15 -0.66 -3.92
CA ILE A 164 0.58 -2.06 -3.80
C ILE A 164 1.17 -2.46 -5.15
N GLU A 165 2.35 -3.07 -5.15
CA GLU A 165 3.01 -3.56 -6.36
C GLU A 165 2.13 -4.54 -7.14
N GLY A 166 2.21 -4.47 -8.47
CA GLY A 166 1.39 -5.28 -9.37
C GLY A 166 -0.06 -4.84 -9.46
N GLN A 167 -0.49 -3.83 -8.68
CA GLN A 167 -1.82 -3.24 -8.76
C GLN A 167 -1.75 -1.88 -9.46
N ARG A 168 -2.69 -1.63 -10.39
CA ARG A 168 -2.79 -0.36 -11.11
C ARG A 168 -3.86 0.57 -10.54
N CYS A 169 -4.16 0.47 -9.25
CA CYS A 169 -5.08 1.37 -8.57
C CYS A 169 -4.39 2.08 -7.40
N THR A 170 -4.87 3.29 -7.14
CA THR A 170 -4.75 3.87 -5.80
C THR A 170 -5.83 3.24 -4.91
N TYR A 171 -5.46 2.92 -3.68
CA TYR A 171 -6.43 2.47 -2.67
C TYR A 171 -6.61 3.58 -1.64
N ASN A 172 -7.83 3.78 -1.19
CA ASN A 172 -8.14 4.70 -0.10
C ASN A 172 -8.49 3.91 1.15
N VAL A 173 -8.00 4.36 2.30
CA VAL A 173 -8.36 3.82 3.62
C VAL A 173 -8.68 4.99 4.52
N TRP A 174 -9.79 4.95 5.23
CA TRP A 174 -10.21 6.07 6.07
C TRP A 174 -10.65 5.62 7.47
N SER A 175 -10.58 6.55 8.41
CA SER A 175 -11.02 6.38 9.80
C SER A 175 -11.51 7.72 10.34
N ARG A 176 -12.70 7.73 10.93
CA ARG A 176 -13.28 8.85 11.68
C ARG A 176 -13.07 8.71 13.19
N ILE A 177 -12.31 7.70 13.61
CA ILE A 177 -12.11 7.33 15.02
C ILE A 177 -10.85 8.01 15.55
N SER A 178 -9.71 7.68 14.96
CA SER A 178 -8.41 8.25 15.30
C SER A 178 -7.38 7.92 14.22
N ARG A 179 -6.21 8.57 14.32
CA ARG A 179 -5.00 8.22 13.57
C ARG A 179 -4.55 6.79 13.88
N ALA A 180 -4.48 6.42 15.16
CA ALA A 180 -4.05 5.10 15.59
C ALA A 180 -4.96 3.99 15.03
N HIS A 181 -6.26 4.27 14.91
CA HIS A 181 -7.19 3.36 14.27
C HIS A 181 -6.92 3.24 12.76
N LEU A 182 -6.65 4.35 12.04
CA LEU A 182 -6.24 4.26 10.63
C LEU A 182 -4.97 3.41 10.45
N GLU A 183 -3.95 3.63 11.28
CA GLU A 183 -2.71 2.85 11.24
C GLU A 183 -2.95 1.36 11.52
N THR A 184 -3.86 1.06 12.46
CA THR A 184 -4.29 -0.32 12.74
C THR A 184 -4.93 -0.97 11.50
N LEU A 185 -5.80 -0.23 10.78
CA LEU A 185 -6.38 -0.74 9.53
C LEU A 185 -5.30 -1.04 8.50
N LEU A 186 -4.36 -0.11 8.30
CA LEU A 186 -3.26 -0.26 7.35
C LEU A 186 -2.41 -1.51 7.60
N ASP A 187 -2.12 -1.82 8.87
CA ASP A 187 -1.35 -3.02 9.25
C ASP A 187 -2.14 -4.34 9.06
N ASN A 188 -3.47 -4.24 9.06
CA ASN A 188 -4.36 -5.39 9.01
C ASN A 188 -5.03 -5.61 7.65
N LEU A 189 -4.76 -4.77 6.64
CA LEU A 189 -5.24 -5.01 5.28
C LEU A 189 -4.59 -6.24 4.65
N ARG A 190 -5.40 -7.00 3.93
CA ARG A 190 -4.99 -8.16 3.15
C ARG A 190 -5.48 -7.99 1.72
N LEU A 191 -4.59 -8.27 0.77
CA LEU A 191 -4.94 -8.40 -0.64
C LEU A 191 -5.61 -9.76 -0.84
N LEU A 192 -6.83 -9.74 -1.40
CA LEU A 192 -7.53 -10.94 -1.80
C LEU A 192 -6.98 -11.41 -3.15
N ARG A 193 -7.02 -12.72 -3.39
CA ARG A 193 -6.55 -13.35 -4.63
C ARG A 193 -7.67 -14.14 -5.28
#